data_AF-A0A833Y1A6-F1
#
_entry.id   AF-A0A833Y1A6-F1
#
_cell.length_a   1.000
_cell.length_b   1.000
_cell.length_c   1.000
_cell.angle_alpha   90.00
_cell.angle_beta   90.00
_cell.angle_gamma   90.00
#
_symmetry.space_group_name_H-M   'P 1'
#
loop_
_entity.id
_entity.type
_entity.pdbx_description
1 polymer ?
#
loop_
_entity_poly.entity_id
_entity_poly.type
_entity_poly.pdbx_seq_one_letter_code
_entity_poly.pdbx_strand_id
1 'polypeptide(L)'
;MIFTVTRNADLVKSNVFIQGSEWDFGVFSGLEGVEKPDPRIYEIVLKRAGDIAPEEVLHIGDSMRKDYVSAKTLGMHALLLDRFKTPDAEEWRKSGAIVLPELMATKDWLTSRKSTC
;
A
#
# COMPACT_ATOMS: atom_id res chain seq x y z
N MET A 1 -7.45 6.73 -7.49
CA MET A 1 -6.54 5.67 -7.01
C MET A 1 -6.23 5.97 -5.56
N ILE A 2 -6.67 5.10 -4.65
CA ILE A 2 -6.63 5.30 -3.19
C ILE A 2 -5.34 4.66 -2.67
N PHE A 3 -4.54 5.42 -1.91
CA PHE A 3 -3.50 4.85 -1.05
C PHE A 3 -4.13 4.49 0.29
N THR A 4 -3.94 3.24 0.71
CA THR A 4 -4.40 2.75 2.01
C THR A 4 -3.18 2.55 2.89
N VAL A 5 -3.15 3.19 4.04
CA VAL A 5 -2.25 2.83 5.15
C VAL A 5 -3.16 2.27 6.23
N THR A 6 -3.08 0.97 6.53
CA THR A 6 -3.75 0.38 7.69
C THR A 6 -2.81 0.47 8.88
N ARG A 7 -3.17 1.26 9.90
CA ARG A 7 -2.48 1.23 11.20
C ARG A 7 -3.02 0.06 12.04
N ASN A 8 -2.14 -0.63 12.77
CA ASN A 8 -2.56 -1.43 13.93
C ASN A 8 -3.36 -0.51 14.87
N ALA A 9 -4.34 -1.10 15.54
CA ALA A 9 -5.25 -0.42 16.46
C ALA A 9 -4.57 0.68 17.28
N ASP A 10 -5.29 1.80 17.41
CA ASP A 10 -4.96 2.99 18.18
C ASP A 10 -4.16 4.05 17.40
N LEU A 11 -4.87 5.03 16.84
CA LEU A 11 -4.61 6.47 17.00
C LEU A 11 -5.59 7.29 16.11
N VAL A 12 -6.84 7.39 16.57
CA VAL A 12 -7.86 8.32 16.04
C VAL A 12 -7.60 9.71 16.63
N LYS A 13 -6.73 10.54 16.02
CA LYS A 13 -6.60 11.98 16.36
C LYS A 13 -6.19 12.92 15.20
N SER A 14 -6.76 12.76 14.01
CA SER A 14 -6.69 13.82 12.98
C SER A 14 -7.89 13.80 12.03
N ASN A 15 -8.49 14.97 11.82
CA ASN A 15 -9.77 15.25 11.14
C ASN A 15 -9.84 14.91 9.64
N VAL A 16 -9.55 13.68 9.21
CA VAL A 16 -9.76 13.23 7.81
C VAL A 16 -10.49 11.90 7.76
N PHE A 17 -11.52 11.70 8.57
CA PHE A 17 -12.34 10.49 8.49
C PHE A 17 -13.36 10.60 7.36
N ILE A 18 -13.34 9.63 6.43
CA ILE A 18 -14.52 9.34 5.61
C ILE A 18 -15.51 8.60 6.52
N GLN A 19 -16.51 9.33 7.00
CA GLN A 19 -17.47 8.85 8.00
C GLN A 19 -18.18 7.57 7.53
N GLY A 20 -18.08 6.49 8.32
CA GLY A 20 -18.69 5.19 8.03
C GLY A 20 -17.83 4.22 7.21
N SER A 21 -16.54 4.53 7.01
CA SER A 21 -15.63 3.68 6.25
C SER A 21 -14.52 3.08 7.13
N GLU A 22 -14.00 1.92 6.74
CA GLU A 22 -12.83 1.25 7.36
C GLU A 22 -11.50 1.98 7.07
N TRP A 23 -11.55 3.23 6.58
CA TRP A 23 -10.38 3.99 6.12
C TRP A 23 -10.08 5.17 7.02
N ASP A 24 -8.81 5.35 7.38
CA ASP A 24 -8.35 6.48 8.18
C ASP A 24 -8.26 7.79 7.39
N PHE A 25 -7.78 7.74 6.13
CA PHE A 25 -7.71 8.89 5.22
C PHE A 25 -7.45 8.44 3.77
N GLY A 26 -7.53 9.39 2.81
CA GLY A 26 -7.20 9.15 1.41
C GLY A 26 -6.33 10.27 0.80
N VAL A 27 -5.43 9.88 -0.10
CA VAL A 27 -4.62 10.81 -0.91
C VAL A 27 -4.93 10.57 -2.39
N PHE A 28 -5.25 11.64 -3.11
CA PHE A 28 -5.68 11.58 -4.51
C PHE A 28 -4.73 12.40 -5.37
N SER A 29 -4.05 11.75 -6.32
CA SER A 29 -3.07 12.41 -7.20
C SER A 29 -3.61 13.63 -7.94
N GLY A 30 -4.87 13.61 -8.37
CA GLY A 30 -5.52 14.77 -9.01
C GLY A 30 -5.66 15.99 -8.09
N LEU A 31 -5.75 15.80 -6.77
CA LEU A 31 -5.78 16.91 -5.80
C LEU A 31 -4.37 17.37 -5.41
N GLU A 32 -3.40 16.46 -5.37
CA GLU A 32 -2.01 16.79 -5.03
C GLU A 32 -1.19 17.32 -6.22
N GLY A 33 -1.66 17.10 -7.46
CA GLY A 33 -0.92 17.44 -8.67
C GLY A 33 0.35 16.60 -8.90
N VAL A 34 0.53 15.52 -8.14
CA VAL A 34 1.65 14.56 -8.27
C VAL A 34 1.10 13.14 -8.36
N GLU A 35 1.70 12.32 -9.22
CA GLU A 35 1.28 10.94 -9.44
C GLU A 35 2.44 9.95 -9.38
N LYS A 36 2.12 8.68 -9.11
CA LYS A 36 3.09 7.59 -9.17
C LYS A 36 3.68 7.49 -10.59
N PRO A 37 5.02 7.36 -10.73
CA PRO A 37 5.98 6.94 -9.71
C PRO A 37 6.73 8.09 -9.01
N ASP A 38 6.24 9.33 -9.06
CA ASP A 38 6.89 10.45 -8.37
C ASP A 38 6.92 10.19 -6.85
N PRO A 39 8.10 10.18 -6.19
CA PRO A 39 8.21 9.84 -4.76
C PRO A 39 7.40 10.79 -3.87
N ARG A 40 7.14 12.03 -4.31
CA ARG A 40 6.41 13.03 -3.52
C ARG A 40 5.02 12.57 -3.11
N ILE A 41 4.34 11.74 -3.93
CA ILE A 41 3.01 11.23 -3.55
C ILE A 41 3.08 10.31 -2.33
N TYR A 42 4.16 9.53 -2.20
CA TYR A 42 4.38 8.64 -1.06
C TYR A 42 4.78 9.41 0.19
N GLU A 43 5.63 10.42 0.05
CA GLU A 43 6.00 11.32 1.14
C GLU A 43 4.77 12.05 1.71
N ILE A 44 3.85 12.49 0.85
CA ILE A 44 2.57 13.09 1.26
C ILE A 44 1.74 12.07 2.07
N VAL A 45 1.67 10.82 1.61
CA VAL A 45 0.97 9.75 2.32
C VAL A 45 1.58 9.49 3.70
N LEU A 46 2.90 9.32 3.79
CA LEU A 46 3.62 9.08 5.05
C LEU A 46 3.41 10.22 6.05
N LYS A 47 3.52 11.46 5.58
CA LYS A 47 3.29 12.65 6.39
C LYS A 47 1.84 12.74 6.88
N ARG A 48 0.85 12.50 6.01
CA ARG A 48 -0.58 12.53 6.38
C ARG A 48 -0.98 11.39 7.30
N ALA A 49 -0.27 10.26 7.24
CA ALA A 49 -0.45 9.15 8.18
C ALA A 49 0.06 9.47 9.60
N GLY A 50 0.58 10.68 9.84
CA GLY A 50 1.17 11.06 11.12
C GLY A 50 2.65 10.73 11.19
N ASP A 51 3.38 11.03 10.12
CA ASP A 51 4.84 10.92 9.99
C ASP A 51 5.37 9.51 10.29
N ILE A 52 4.75 8.51 9.64
CA ILE A 52 5.09 7.10 9.79
C ILE A 52 6.40 6.79 9.05
N ALA A 53 7.24 5.95 9.64
CA ALA A 53 8.46 5.50 8.99
C ALA A 53 8.13 4.59 7.78
N PRO A 54 8.82 4.71 6.63
CA PRO A 54 8.51 3.91 5.45
C PRO A 54 8.46 2.41 5.72
N GLU A 55 9.33 1.90 6.59
CA GLU A 55 9.44 0.48 6.94
C GLU A 55 8.21 -0.06 7.68
N GLU A 56 7.40 0.82 8.27
CA GLU A 56 6.15 0.45 8.93
C GLU A 56 4.96 0.34 7.95
N VAL A 57 5.17 0.70 6.69
CA VAL A 57 4.11 0.79 5.69
C VAL A 57 4.19 -0.34 4.67
N LEU A 58 3.05 -0.99 4.43
CA LEU A 58 2.85 -1.93 3.34
C LEU A 58 2.05 -1.27 2.22
N HIS A 59 2.69 -1.07 1.07
CA HIS A 59 2.02 -0.60 -0.14
C HIS A 59 1.45 -1.78 -0.93
N ILE A 60 0.16 -1.71 -1.26
CA ILE A 60 -0.56 -2.72 -2.06
C ILE A 60 -1.00 -2.06 -3.37
N GLY A 61 -0.52 -2.57 -4.51
CA GLY A 61 -0.87 -2.03 -5.83
C GLY A 61 -0.97 -3.10 -6.90
N ASP A 62 -1.07 -2.69 -8.16
CA ASP A 62 -1.20 -3.57 -9.32
C ASP A 62 -0.17 -3.28 -10.42
N SER A 63 0.69 -2.28 -10.23
CA SER A 63 1.78 -1.97 -11.16
C SER A 63 3.14 -2.24 -10.54
N MET A 64 3.94 -3.12 -11.16
CA MET A 64 5.33 -3.35 -10.76
C MET A 64 6.12 -2.03 -10.69
N ARG A 65 6.07 -1.20 -11.73
CA ARG A 65 6.81 0.06 -11.79
C ARG A 65 6.21 1.13 -10.88
N LYS A 66 4.90 1.39 -11.00
CA LYS A 66 4.26 2.53 -10.31
C LYS A 66 4.02 2.28 -8.84
N ASP A 67 3.81 1.03 -8.41
CA ASP A 67 3.47 0.70 -7.03
C ASP A 67 4.60 0.00 -6.31
N TYR A 68 5.05 -1.15 -6.84
CA TYR A 68 5.97 -2.02 -6.11
C TYR A 68 7.38 -1.42 -6.02
N VAL A 69 8.03 -1.12 -7.16
CA VAL A 69 9.39 -0.56 -7.19
C VAL A 69 9.44 0.80 -6.51
N SER A 70 8.44 1.65 -6.74
CA SER A 70 8.37 2.99 -6.15
C SER A 70 8.24 2.93 -4.62
N ALA A 71 7.43 2.03 -4.07
CA ALA A 71 7.36 1.83 -2.62
C ALA A 71 8.65 1.21 -2.06
N LYS A 72 9.20 0.19 -2.72
CA LYS A 72 10.44 -0.49 -2.29
C LYS A 72 11.64 0.45 -2.23
N THR A 73 11.78 1.37 -3.20
CA THR A 73 12.88 2.35 -3.25
C THR A 73 12.84 3.38 -2.12
N LEU A 74 11.65 3.61 -1.54
CA LEU A 74 11.46 4.48 -0.38
C LEU A 74 11.59 3.76 0.97
N GLY A 75 11.96 2.48 0.97
CA GLY A 75 12.11 1.68 2.21
C GLY A 75 10.84 0.95 2.65
N MET A 76 9.73 1.10 1.92
CA MET A 76 8.46 0.48 2.30
C MET A 76 8.44 -1.03 2.03
N HIS A 77 7.51 -1.72 2.71
CA HIS A 77 7.05 -3.03 2.25
C HIS A 77 6.11 -2.87 1.05
N ALA A 78 6.10 -3.84 0.15
CA ALA A 78 5.25 -3.81 -1.03
C ALA A 78 4.77 -5.20 -1.42
N LEU A 79 3.54 -5.28 -1.92
CA LEU A 79 2.98 -6.46 -2.60
C LEU A 79 2.12 -6.03 -3.78
N LEU A 80 1.91 -6.96 -4.71
CA LEU A 80 1.11 -6.75 -5.91
C LEU A 80 -0.17 -7.59 -5.87
N LEU A 81 -1.23 -7.04 -6.46
CA LEU A 81 -2.48 -7.73 -6.71
C LEU A 81 -2.61 -8.06 -8.20
N ASP A 82 -2.80 -9.33 -8.49
CA ASP A 82 -3.04 -9.84 -9.84
C ASP A 82 -4.51 -10.27 -9.99
N ARG A 83 -5.40 -9.28 -9.96
CA ARG A 83 -6.86 -9.49 -10.02
C ARG A 83 -7.35 -10.05 -11.35
N PHE A 84 -6.58 -9.83 -12.42
CA PHE A 84 -6.97 -10.12 -13.80
C PHE A 84 -6.11 -11.20 -14.46
N LYS A 85 -5.28 -11.91 -13.71
CA LYS A 85 -4.37 -12.96 -14.22
C LYS A 85 -3.52 -12.46 -15.38
N THR A 86 -2.86 -11.33 -15.14
CA THR A 86 -1.97 -10.67 -16.09
C THR A 86 -0.77 -11.58 -16.41
N PRO A 87 -0.30 -11.64 -17.66
CA PRO A 87 0.88 -12.43 -18.03
C PRO A 87 2.12 -12.05 -17.20
N ASP A 88 2.27 -10.76 -16.91
CA ASP A 88 3.39 -10.17 -16.18
C ASP A 88 3.50 -10.69 -14.74
N ALA A 89 2.40 -11.15 -14.14
CA ALA A 89 2.39 -11.60 -12.76
C ALA A 89 3.34 -12.77 -12.49
N GLU A 90 3.58 -13.62 -13.49
CA GLU A 90 4.56 -14.71 -13.38
C GLU A 90 5.99 -14.16 -13.30
N GLU A 91 6.31 -13.12 -14.07
CA GLU A 91 7.62 -12.46 -14.01
C GLU A 91 7.81 -11.73 -12.68
N TRP A 92 6.76 -11.09 -12.17
CA TRP A 92 6.78 -10.44 -10.86
C TRP A 92 7.04 -11.43 -9.73
N ARG A 93 6.45 -12.63 -9.78
CA ARG A 93 6.74 -13.70 -8.81
C ARG A 93 8.20 -14.17 -8.94
N LYS A 94 8.70 -14.35 -10.16
CA LYS A 94 10.11 -14.71 -10.40
C LYS A 94 11.10 -13.65 -9.92
N SER A 95 10.73 -12.38 -9.89
CA SER A 95 11.55 -11.31 -9.31
C SER A 95 11.51 -11.28 -7.77
N GLY A 96 10.78 -12.20 -7.13
CA GLY A 96 10.61 -12.29 -5.67
C GLY A 96 9.51 -11.39 -5.11
N ALA A 97 8.69 -10.74 -5.95
CA ALA A 97 7.55 -9.98 -5.46
C ALA A 97 6.44 -10.92 -4.96
N ILE A 98 5.79 -10.53 -3.87
CA ILE A 98 4.58 -11.19 -3.40
C ILE A 98 3.43 -10.73 -4.27
N VAL A 99 2.80 -11.66 -4.98
CA VAL A 99 1.69 -11.38 -5.90
C VAL A 99 0.48 -12.21 -5.48
N LEU A 100 -0.57 -11.54 -5.02
CA LEU A 100 -1.80 -12.17 -4.51
C LEU A 100 -2.96 -11.92 -5.47
N PRO A 101 -3.96 -12.82 -5.54
CA PRO A 101 -5.07 -12.66 -6.49
C PRO A 101 -5.99 -11.48 -6.12
N GLU A 102 -6.16 -11.20 -4.82
CA GLU A 102 -7.10 -10.19 -4.35
C GLU A 102 -6.79 -9.70 -2.93
N LEU A 103 -7.56 -8.72 -2.47
CA LEU A 103 -7.37 -8.10 -1.16
C LEU A 103 -7.68 -9.06 -0.01
N MET A 104 -8.66 -9.96 -0.17
CA MET A 104 -8.95 -10.98 0.86
C MET A 104 -7.78 -11.93 1.07
N ALA A 105 -7.14 -12.39 -0.01
CA ALA A 105 -5.92 -13.18 0.09
C ALA A 105 -4.77 -12.41 0.78
N THR A 106 -4.74 -11.08 0.66
CA THR A 106 -3.78 -10.24 1.39
C THR A 106 -4.03 -10.24 2.88
N LYS A 107 -5.29 -10.17 3.31
CA LYS A 107 -5.67 -10.28 4.72
C LYS A 107 -5.27 -11.64 5.31
N ASP A 108 -5.55 -12.73 4.59
CA ASP A 108 -5.19 -14.07 5.03
C ASP A 108 -3.67 -14.23 5.14
N TRP A 109 -2.94 -13.72 4.14
CA TRP A 109 -1.49 -13.69 4.14
C TRP A 109 -0.93 -12.92 5.35
N LEU A 110 -1.44 -11.71 5.62
CA LEU A 110 -1.03 -10.92 6.79
C LEU A 110 -1.32 -11.62 8.12
N THR A 111 -2.46 -12.28 8.22
CA THR A 111 -2.89 -12.95 9.45
C THR A 111 -2.07 -14.21 9.72
N SER A 112 -1.74 -14.99 8.68
CA SER A 112 -0.90 -16.19 8.79
C SER A 112 0.51 -15.90 9.33
N ARG A 113 1.06 -14.71 9.03
CA ARG A 113 2.38 -14.29 9.51
C ARG A 113 2.37 -13.83 10.97
N LYS A 114 1.22 -13.40 11.49
CA LYS A 114 1.06 -13.04 12.91
C LYS A 114 1.01 -14.28 13.82
N SER A 115 0.76 -15.46 13.27
CA SER A 115 0.70 -16.74 14.01
C SER A 115 2.06 -17.40 14.23
N THR A 116 3.16 -16.77 13.81
CA THR A 116 4.53 -17.27 13.99
C THR A 116 5.26 -16.50 15.09
N CYS A 117 4.65 -16.43 16.27
CA CYS A 117 5.26 -15.97 17.53
C CYS A 117 5.07 -17.04 18.61
#